data_AF-A0A1J5DWA9-F1
#
_entry.id   AF-A0A1J5DWA9-F1
#
_cell.length_a   1.000
_cell.length_b   1.000
_cell.length_c   1.000
_cell.angle_alpha   90.00
_cell.angle_beta   90.00
_cell.angle_gamma   90.00
#
_symmetry.space_group_name_H-M   'P 1'
#
loop_
_entity.id
_entity.type
_entity.pdbx_description
1 polymer ?
#
loop_
_entity_poly.entity_id
_entity_poly.type
_entity_poly.pdbx_seq_one_letter_code
_entity_poly.pdbx_strand_id
1 'polypeptide(L)'
;MKKPKINSVKSTQRYVVLDVETTGLLPWKGDRVIEIGAVAIEGGDLMAEFSTLIQAPREIPFCASQIHGITDEMLIGQPTPEEVFPALDAFIRDSILVAHNAQFDLAFLRREYELLGIRFSQRHICTLEMSRSRFPRLRNHKLETVYRH
;
A
#
# COMPACT_ATOMS: atom_id res chain seq x y z
N MET A 1 -22.33 -22.50 37.13
CA MET A 1 -21.55 -22.91 35.94
C MET A 1 -20.72 -21.72 35.46
N LYS A 2 -19.39 -21.80 35.53
CA LYS A 2 -18.48 -20.76 34.97
C LYS A 2 -18.42 -20.95 33.46
N LYS A 3 -18.75 -19.90 32.68
CA LYS A 3 -18.56 -19.90 31.22
C LYS A 3 -17.07 -20.15 30.90
N PRO A 4 -16.73 -21.00 29.93
CA PRO A 4 -15.34 -21.23 29.57
C PRO A 4 -14.76 -19.93 28.99
N LYS A 5 -13.63 -19.48 29.53
CA LYS A 5 -12.84 -18.42 28.90
C LYS A 5 -12.25 -19.00 27.64
N ILE A 6 -12.76 -18.59 26.48
CA ILE A 6 -12.12 -18.84 25.20
C ILE A 6 -10.85 -17.99 25.23
N ASN A 7 -9.70 -18.62 25.49
CA ASN A 7 -8.42 -17.98 25.25
C ASN A 7 -8.30 -17.82 23.74
N SER A 8 -8.61 -16.63 23.21
CA SER A 8 -8.37 -16.33 21.81
C SER A 8 -6.87 -16.38 21.59
N VAL A 9 -6.39 -17.42 20.91
CA VAL A 9 -5.04 -17.41 20.34
C VAL A 9 -4.99 -16.21 19.41
N LYS A 10 -4.22 -15.17 19.76
CA LYS A 10 -3.98 -14.05 18.84
C LYS A 10 -3.36 -14.66 17.59
N SER A 11 -4.00 -14.45 16.45
CA SER A 11 -3.45 -14.82 15.15
C SER A 11 -2.07 -14.20 15.01
N THR A 12 -1.07 -15.01 14.68
CA THR A 12 0.30 -14.55 14.36
C THR A 12 0.43 -14.11 12.90
N GLN A 13 -0.68 -14.02 12.16
CA GLN A 13 -0.66 -13.55 10.78
C GLN A 13 -0.29 -12.07 10.74
N ARG A 14 0.80 -11.77 10.04
CA ARG A 14 1.24 -10.41 9.73
C ARG A 14 0.42 -9.85 8.57
N TYR A 15 -0.14 -8.66 8.78
CA TYR A 15 -0.77 -7.86 7.74
C TYR A 15 0.09 -6.62 7.51
N VAL A 16 0.28 -6.24 6.24
CA VAL A 16 0.87 -4.95 5.91
C VAL A 16 -0.17 -4.12 5.19
N VAL A 17 -0.64 -3.06 5.85
CA VAL A 17 -1.50 -2.07 5.21
C VAL A 17 -0.60 -1.11 4.46
N LEU A 18 -0.86 -0.87 3.18
CA LEU A 18 -0.05 0.03 2.36
C LEU A 18 -0.90 0.91 1.46
N ASP A 19 -0.27 2.00 1.05
CA ASP A 19 -0.75 2.97 0.09
C ASP A 19 0.45 3.52 -0.70
N VAL A 20 0.24 3.85 -1.97
CA VAL A 20 1.29 4.40 -2.83
C VAL A 20 0.83 5.66 -3.56
N GLU A 21 1.71 6.65 -3.64
CA GLU A 21 1.51 7.80 -4.52
C GLU A 21 2.37 7.66 -5.77
N THR A 22 1.85 8.14 -6.89
CA THR A 22 2.41 7.81 -8.22
C THR A 22 2.36 9.01 -9.15
N THR A 23 3.23 9.02 -10.17
CA THR A 23 3.26 10.07 -11.18
C THR A 23 2.06 10.04 -12.16
N GLY A 24 1.07 9.15 -11.96
CA GLY A 24 -0.02 8.96 -12.91
C GLY A 24 -0.91 7.78 -12.54
N LEU A 25 -1.46 7.07 -13.52
CA LEU A 25 -2.43 5.99 -13.26
C LEU A 25 -2.07 4.67 -13.95
N LEU A 26 -1.11 4.67 -14.86
CA LEU A 26 -0.89 3.58 -15.81
C LEU A 26 0.59 3.14 -15.75
N PRO A 27 0.94 2.18 -14.86
CA PRO A 27 2.33 1.75 -14.70
C PRO A 27 2.92 1.15 -15.99
N TRP A 28 2.09 0.52 -16.84
CA TRP A 28 2.54 0.00 -18.14
C TRP A 28 2.83 1.09 -19.19
N LYS A 29 2.42 2.34 -18.95
CA LYS A 29 2.80 3.52 -19.75
C LYS A 29 3.97 4.30 -19.13
N GLY A 30 4.62 3.72 -18.12
CA GLY A 30 5.80 4.29 -17.47
C GLY A 30 5.50 5.31 -16.37
N ASP A 31 4.28 5.35 -15.83
CA ASP A 31 4.05 6.05 -14.56
C ASP A 31 4.76 5.29 -13.43
N ARG A 32 5.30 6.02 -12.45
CA ARG A 32 6.18 5.48 -11.40
C ARG A 32 5.62 5.70 -10.01
N VAL A 33 6.02 4.86 -9.07
CA VAL A 33 5.78 5.11 -7.64
C VAL A 33 6.76 6.17 -7.14
N ILE A 34 6.25 7.13 -6.37
CA ILE A 34 7.02 8.26 -5.82
C ILE A 34 6.88 8.39 -4.31
N GLU A 35 5.91 7.71 -3.70
CA GLU A 35 5.81 7.55 -2.25
C GLU A 35 5.25 6.17 -1.92
N ILE A 36 5.72 5.62 -0.81
CA ILE A 36 5.14 4.43 -0.20
C ILE A 36 4.92 4.72 1.27
N GLY A 37 3.69 4.49 1.74
CA GLY A 37 3.36 4.39 3.15
C GLY A 37 2.91 2.96 3.46
N ALA A 38 3.49 2.33 4.47
CA ALA A 38 3.10 0.99 4.89
C ALA A 38 3.24 0.79 6.40
N VAL A 39 2.30 0.05 6.98
CA VAL A 39 2.28 -0.30 8.41
C VAL A 39 2.06 -1.79 8.60
N ALA A 40 2.90 -2.40 9.42
CA ALA A 40 2.80 -3.82 9.76
C ALA A 40 2.00 -4.01 11.06
N ILE A 41 1.04 -4.94 11.01
CA ILE A 41 0.13 -5.24 12.11
C ILE A 41 0.17 -6.75 12.39
N GLU A 42 0.34 -7.12 13.66
CA GLU A 42 0.30 -8.50 14.15
C GLU A 42 -0.52 -8.58 15.43
N GLY A 43 -1.46 -9.53 15.52
CA GLY A 43 -2.28 -9.68 16.72
C GLY A 43 -3.11 -8.44 17.12
N GLY A 44 -3.32 -7.51 16.18
CA GLY A 44 -4.01 -6.23 16.38
C GLY A 44 -3.10 -5.07 16.82
N ASP A 45 -1.81 -5.32 17.02
CA ASP A 45 -0.84 -4.34 17.48
C ASP A 45 0.01 -3.83 16.30
N LEU A 46 0.40 -2.55 16.32
CA LEU A 46 1.29 -1.95 15.32
C LEU A 46 2.74 -2.37 15.59
N MET A 47 3.37 -3.04 14.65
CA MET A 47 4.70 -3.62 14.81
C MET A 47 5.81 -2.73 14.24
N ALA A 48 5.58 -2.16 13.05
CA ALA A 48 6.56 -1.37 12.33
C ALA A 48 5.91 -0.51 11.27
N GLU A 49 6.61 0.54 10.85
CA GLU A 49 6.21 1.44 9.77
C GLU A 49 7.33 1.49 8.72
N PHE A 50 6.94 1.67 7.47
CA PHE A 50 7.81 1.93 6.34
C PHE A 50 7.22 3.10 5.57
N SER A 51 7.93 4.23 5.50
CA SER A 51 7.49 5.41 4.77
C SER A 51 8.68 6.05 4.08
N THR A 52 8.54 6.30 2.78
CA THR A 52 9.60 6.94 2.00
C THR A 52 9.03 7.60 0.75
N LEU A 53 9.57 8.77 0.41
CA LEU A 53 9.54 9.27 -0.95
C LEU A 53 10.56 8.49 -1.79
N ILE A 54 10.35 8.45 -3.11
CA ILE A 54 11.20 7.73 -4.05
C ILE A 54 11.58 8.66 -5.19
N GLN A 55 12.88 8.71 -5.50
CA GLN A 55 13.32 9.39 -6.70
C GLN A 55 12.76 8.68 -7.94
N ALA A 56 12.03 9.41 -8.78
CA ALA A 56 11.53 8.88 -10.06
C ALA A 56 12.29 9.50 -11.23
N PRO A 57 12.57 8.73 -12.31
CA PRO A 57 13.19 9.24 -13.52
C PRO A 57 12.20 9.99 -14.44
N ARG A 58 11.11 10.52 -13.88
CA ARG A 58 10.00 11.11 -14.62
C ARG A 58 9.42 12.29 -13.84
N GLU A 59 9.14 13.37 -14.55
CA GLU A 59 8.44 14.54 -13.99
C GLU A 59 7.03 14.17 -13.52
N ILE A 60 6.64 14.70 -12.37
CA ILE A 60 5.28 14.56 -11.82
C ILE A 60 4.34 15.49 -12.61
N PRO A 61 3.33 14.95 -13.31
CA PRO A 61 2.32 15.80 -13.94
C PRO A 61 1.59 16.66 -12.91
N PHE A 62 1.32 17.91 -13.26
CA PHE A 62 0.64 18.86 -12.36
C PHE A 62 -0.66 18.30 -11.76
N CYS A 63 -1.45 17.54 -12.54
CA CYS A 63 -2.69 16.94 -12.05
C CYS A 63 -2.47 15.87 -10.96
N ALA A 64 -1.38 15.10 -11.01
CA ALA A 64 -1.03 14.14 -9.96
C ALA A 64 -0.55 14.89 -8.71
N SER A 65 0.33 15.88 -8.90
CA SER A 65 0.81 16.75 -7.81
C SER A 65 -0.33 17.46 -7.07
N GLN A 66 -1.40 17.88 -7.76
CA GLN A 66 -2.59 18.46 -7.12
C GLN A 66 -3.38 17.48 -6.23
N ILE A 67 -3.24 16.17 -6.45
CA ILE A 67 -3.94 15.14 -5.67
C ILE A 67 -3.17 14.84 -4.39
N HIS A 68 -1.88 14.51 -4.51
CA HIS A 68 -1.06 14.03 -3.39
C HIS A 68 -0.13 15.10 -2.78
N GLY A 69 0.04 16.25 -3.43
CA GLY A 69 0.87 17.36 -2.92
C GLY A 69 2.37 17.23 -3.17
N ILE A 70 2.87 16.05 -3.53
CA ILE A 70 4.29 15.82 -3.89
C ILE A 70 4.70 16.60 -5.15
N THR A 71 5.85 17.27 -5.09
CA THR A 71 6.48 17.97 -6.22
C THR A 71 7.80 17.32 -6.63
N ASP A 72 8.28 17.61 -7.84
CA ASP A 72 9.56 17.07 -8.34
C ASP A 72 10.74 17.46 -7.43
N GLU A 73 10.70 18.65 -6.83
CA GLU A 73 11.74 19.12 -5.91
C GLU A 73 11.81 18.26 -4.63
N MET A 74 10.67 17.74 -4.17
CA MET A 74 10.63 16.86 -2.99
C MET A 74 11.30 15.50 -3.25
N LEU A 75 11.41 15.10 -4.51
CA LEU A 75 12.01 13.82 -4.93
C LEU A 75 13.53 13.91 -5.14
N ILE A 76 14.09 15.13 -5.16
CA ILE A 76 15.54 15.32 -5.35
C ILE A 76 16.29 14.78 -4.13
N GLY A 77 17.20 13.83 -4.36
CA GLY A 77 18.03 13.22 -3.31
C GLY A 77 17.30 12.19 -2.46
N GLN A 78 16.06 11.83 -2.81
CA GLN A 78 15.37 10.68 -2.21
C GLN A 78 15.99 9.37 -2.68
N PRO A 79 15.80 8.27 -1.93
CA PRO A 79 16.28 6.95 -2.33
C PRO A 79 15.77 6.53 -3.71
N THR A 80 16.58 5.78 -4.45
CA THR A 80 16.19 5.28 -5.77
C THR A 80 15.27 4.06 -5.66
N PRO A 81 14.53 3.68 -6.73
CA PRO A 81 13.74 2.46 -6.76
C PRO A 81 14.57 1.20 -6.40
N GLU A 82 15.81 1.14 -6.86
CA GLU A 82 16.76 0.04 -6.59
C GLU A 82 17.12 -0.09 -5.10
N GLU A 83 16.99 0.98 -4.32
CA GLU A 83 17.20 0.98 -2.87
C GLU A 83 15.89 0.66 -2.12
N VAL A 84 14.78 1.25 -2.57
CA VAL A 84 13.49 1.20 -1.86
C VAL A 84 12.81 -0.15 -2.00
N PHE A 85 12.69 -0.70 -3.21
CA PHE A 85 11.89 -1.91 -3.44
C PHE A 85 12.50 -3.17 -2.81
N PRO A 86 13.83 -3.39 -2.79
CA PRO A 86 14.41 -4.48 -2.01
C PRO A 86 14.16 -4.34 -0.50
N ALA A 87 14.22 -3.12 0.04
CA ALA A 87 13.91 -2.87 1.45
C ALA A 87 12.42 -3.12 1.75
N LEU A 88 11.53 -2.72 0.85
CA LEU A 88 10.10 -2.99 0.95
C LEU A 88 9.82 -4.51 0.85
N ASP A 89 10.47 -5.24 -0.06
CA ASP A 89 10.30 -6.70 -0.17
C ASP A 89 10.64 -7.41 1.13
N ALA A 90 11.71 -6.97 1.80
CA ALA A 90 12.07 -7.46 3.12
C ALA A 90 10.99 -7.11 4.17
N PHE A 91 10.46 -5.87 4.15
CA PHE A 91 9.43 -5.40 5.08
C PHE A 91 8.11 -6.17 4.96
N ILE A 92 7.68 -6.49 3.74
CA ILE A 92 6.40 -7.14 3.44
C ILE A 92 6.47 -8.66 3.39
N ARG A 93 7.65 -9.25 3.60
CA ARG A 93 7.86 -10.69 3.54
C ARG A 93 6.92 -11.44 4.48
N ASP A 94 6.38 -12.56 3.99
CA ASP A 94 5.45 -13.44 4.72
C ASP A 94 4.19 -12.76 5.28
N SER A 95 3.83 -11.60 4.73
CA SER A 95 2.64 -10.84 5.12
C SER A 95 1.48 -11.01 4.14
N ILE A 96 0.28 -10.61 4.57
CA ILE A 96 -0.84 -10.35 3.66
C ILE A 96 -0.92 -8.84 3.47
N LEU A 97 -0.84 -8.39 2.21
CA LEU A 97 -0.98 -6.99 1.88
C LEU A 97 -2.44 -6.54 2.01
N VAL A 98 -2.66 -5.33 2.48
CA VAL A 98 -3.98 -4.73 2.61
C VAL A 98 -3.92 -3.33 2.01
N ALA A 99 -4.78 -3.05 1.04
CA ALA A 99 -4.88 -1.71 0.45
C ALA A 99 -6.33 -1.41 0.08
N HIS A 100 -6.65 -0.12 -0.04
CA HIS A 100 -7.97 0.32 -0.47
C HIS A 100 -7.95 0.53 -1.99
N ASN A 101 -8.74 -0.25 -2.72
CA ASN A 101 -8.58 -0.38 -4.19
C ASN A 101 -7.25 -1.05 -4.59
N ALA A 102 -6.86 -2.11 -3.86
CA ALA A 102 -5.57 -2.78 -3.95
C ALA A 102 -5.09 -3.16 -5.37
N GLN A 103 -5.99 -3.32 -6.33
CA GLN A 103 -5.60 -3.55 -7.73
C GLN A 103 -4.66 -2.44 -8.25
N PHE A 104 -4.89 -1.19 -7.84
CA PHE A 104 -4.08 -0.05 -8.23
C PHE A 104 -2.66 -0.15 -7.66
N ASP A 105 -2.52 -0.21 -6.33
CA ASP A 105 -1.22 -0.27 -5.65
C ASP A 105 -0.42 -1.48 -6.11
N LEU A 106 -1.05 -2.65 -6.19
CA LEU A 106 -0.38 -3.88 -6.58
C LEU A 106 0.03 -3.89 -8.05
N ALA A 107 -0.65 -3.14 -8.93
CA ALA A 107 -0.21 -3.01 -10.32
C ALA A 107 1.08 -2.19 -10.41
N PHE A 108 1.19 -1.12 -9.63
CA PHE A 108 2.42 -0.32 -9.53
C PHE A 108 3.56 -1.11 -8.87
N LEU A 109 3.33 -1.73 -7.71
CA LEU A 109 4.34 -2.56 -7.05
C LEU A 109 4.84 -3.67 -7.97
N ARG A 110 3.94 -4.39 -8.66
CA ARG A 110 4.34 -5.41 -9.65
C ARG A 110 5.26 -4.85 -10.72
N ARG A 111 4.94 -3.66 -11.24
CA ARG A 111 5.75 -3.04 -12.29
C ARG A 111 7.13 -2.67 -11.77
N GLU A 112 7.22 -2.08 -10.59
CA GLU A 112 8.50 -1.69 -9.98
C GLU A 112 9.37 -2.91 -9.69
N TYR A 113 8.78 -3.98 -9.12
CA TYR A 113 9.49 -5.24 -8.92
C TYR A 113 9.91 -5.91 -10.24
N GLU A 114 9.07 -5.88 -11.28
CA GLU A 114 9.41 -6.40 -12.61
C GLU A 114 10.62 -5.68 -13.23
N LEU A 115 10.67 -4.35 -13.12
CA LEU A 115 11.81 -3.55 -13.60
C LEU A 115 13.13 -3.94 -12.93
N LEU A 116 13.06 -4.42 -11.69
CA LEU A 116 14.21 -4.89 -10.91
C LEU A 116 14.47 -6.40 -11.05
N GLY A 117 13.65 -7.12 -11.82
CA GLY A 117 13.74 -8.58 -11.94
C GLY A 117 13.36 -9.34 -10.66
N ILE A 118 12.64 -8.70 -9.74
CA ILE A 118 12.19 -9.28 -8.47
C ILE A 118 10.81 -9.89 -8.66
N ARG A 119 10.62 -11.12 -8.19
CA ARG A 119 9.32 -11.80 -8.26
C ARG A 119 8.38 -11.26 -7.19
N PHE A 120 7.25 -10.70 -7.62
CA PHE A 120 6.18 -10.27 -6.72
C PHE A 120 4.99 -11.26 -6.71
N SER A 121 4.75 -11.91 -5.57
CA SER A 121 3.68 -12.91 -5.42
C SER A 121 2.91 -12.81 -4.10
N GLN A 122 2.81 -11.61 -3.53
CA GLN A 122 2.16 -11.41 -2.24
C GLN A 122 0.66 -11.65 -2.31
N ARG A 123 0.12 -12.31 -1.27
CA ARG A 123 -1.34 -12.38 -1.05
C ARG A 123 -1.84 -11.01 -0.64
N HIS A 124 -3.09 -10.68 -0.98
CA HIS A 124 -3.65 -9.38 -0.66
C HIS A 124 -5.14 -9.44 -0.29
N ILE A 125 -5.58 -8.38 0.37
CA ILE A 125 -6.97 -8.08 0.71
C ILE A 125 -7.28 -6.67 0.20
N CYS A 126 -8.40 -6.51 -0.49
CA CYS A 126 -8.88 -5.22 -0.97
C CYS A 126 -9.99 -4.68 -0.04
N THR A 127 -9.70 -3.61 0.71
CA THR A 127 -10.70 -3.06 1.66
C THR A 127 -11.86 -2.36 0.95
N LEU A 128 -11.71 -1.96 -0.31
CA LEU A 128 -12.80 -1.47 -1.15
C LEU A 128 -13.83 -2.58 -1.41
N GLU A 129 -13.39 -3.79 -1.74
CA GLU A 129 -14.27 -4.95 -1.93
C GLU A 129 -14.98 -5.34 -0.63
N MET A 130 -14.22 -5.36 0.48
CA MET A 130 -14.80 -5.59 1.81
C MET A 130 -15.86 -4.54 2.14
N SER A 131 -15.59 -3.26 1.87
CA SER A 131 -16.52 -2.16 2.12
C SER A 131 -17.79 -2.30 1.30
N ARG A 132 -17.69 -2.64 0.00
CA ARG A 132 -18.84 -2.92 -0.87
C ARG A 132 -19.72 -4.05 -0.35
N SER A 133 -19.10 -5.11 0.16
CA SER A 133 -19.82 -6.23 0.76
C SER A 133 -20.47 -5.86 2.10
N ARG A 134 -19.74 -5.16 2.98
CA ARG A 134 -20.18 -4.85 4.34
C ARG A 134 -21.22 -3.74 4.40
N PHE A 135 -21.09 -2.73 3.54
CA PHE A 135 -21.87 -1.50 3.58
C PHE A 135 -22.53 -1.18 2.23
N PRO A 136 -23.38 -2.07 1.68
CA PRO A 136 -23.87 -1.97 0.30
C PRO A 136 -24.75 -0.73 0.01
N ARG A 137 -25.14 0.02 1.05
CA ARG A 137 -25.98 1.23 0.94
C ARG A 137 -25.20 2.53 1.12
N LEU A 138 -23.87 2.48 1.30
CA LEU A 138 -23.07 3.70 1.32
C LEU A 138 -23.18 4.42 -0.02
N ARG A 139 -23.20 5.76 0.04
CA ARG A 139 -23.26 6.60 -1.17
C ARG A 139 -22.11 6.28 -2.13
N ASN A 140 -20.93 6.04 -1.59
CA ASN A 140 -19.76 5.56 -2.32
C ASN A 140 -18.83 4.86 -1.33
N HIS A 141 -17.82 4.18 -1.85
CA HIS A 141 -16.85 3.43 -1.06
C HIS A 141 -15.45 4.03 -1.13
N LYS A 142 -15.30 5.34 -1.40
CA LYS A 142 -14.01 6.02 -1.27
C LYS A 142 -13.54 5.94 0.18
N LEU A 143 -12.24 5.86 0.40
CA LEU A 143 -11.64 5.72 1.72
C LEU A 143 -12.19 6.76 2.73
N GLU A 144 -12.26 8.04 2.33
CA GLU A 144 -12.81 9.13 3.15
C GLU A 144 -14.27 8.89 3.60
N THR A 145 -15.08 8.25 2.75
CA THR A 145 -16.46 7.91 3.11
C THR A 145 -16.51 6.72 4.05
N VAL A 146 -15.68 5.70 3.79
CA VAL A 146 -15.66 4.45 4.56
C VAL A 146 -15.11 4.69 5.98
N TYR A 147 -14.07 5.50 6.13
CA TYR A 147 -13.46 5.84 7.43
C TYR A 147 -14.46 6.39 8.47
N ARG A 148 -15.58 6.98 8.03
CA ARG A 148 -16.60 7.57 8.90
C ARG A 148 -17.61 6.55 9.48
N HIS A 149 -17.45 5.26 9.19
CA HIS A 149 -18.40 4.19 9.54
C HIS A 149 -17.69 3.01 10.20
#